data_AF-A0A538TQY0-F1
#
_entry.id   AF-A0A538TQY0-F1
#
_cell.length_a   1.000
_cell.length_b   1.000
_cell.length_c   1.000
_cell.angle_alpha   90.00
_cell.angle_beta   90.00
_cell.angle_gamma   90.00
#
_symmetry.space_group_name_H-M   'P 1'
#
loop_
_entity.id
_entity.type
_entity.pdbx_description
1 polymer ?
#
loop_
_entity_poly.entity_id
_entity_poly.type
_entity_poly.pdbx_seq_one_letter_code
_entity_poly.pdbx_strand_id
1 'polypeptide(L)'
;MIAPVRTIRAIAALPAIGATASQEREEPQRGAALLASCVAIDAVAAGILLFGAPLSPLLEGSAAAVLHATAVLLLSGMPYARPSRRWLCAAALLTVPCVGAAVAAAAIFTSGRGTTTAGRRRKARRRPELTVAAMERLRDSLSPYDALDSGDDEQRRAALSTLSRRGDRGAIALLRRAASGRDPDLALSAALVLDEIGERAERQAGQP
;
A
#
# COMPACT_ATOMS: atom_id res chain seq x y z
N MET A 1 -47.25 42.34 29.73
CA MET A 1 -46.51 41.26 30.44
C MET A 1 -45.45 40.72 29.48
N ILE A 2 -44.19 41.11 29.66
CA ILE A 2 -43.07 40.73 28.79
C ILE A 2 -42.25 39.69 29.56
N ALA A 3 -42.13 38.48 29.03
CA ALA A 3 -41.38 37.39 29.65
C ALA A 3 -39.86 37.54 29.39
N PRO A 4 -39.00 37.22 30.37
CA PRO A 4 -37.55 37.35 30.21
C PRO A 4 -36.97 36.20 29.38
N VAL A 5 -36.18 36.55 28.37
CA VAL A 5 -35.43 35.63 27.52
C VAL A 5 -34.22 35.08 28.30
N ARG A 6 -34.17 33.75 28.48
CA ARG A 6 -33.04 33.05 29.11
C ARG A 6 -31.86 32.96 28.14
N THR A 7 -30.80 33.71 28.42
CA THR A 7 -29.53 33.66 27.69
C THR A 7 -28.73 32.42 28.13
N ILE A 8 -28.71 31.38 27.29
CA ILE A 8 -27.88 30.19 27.51
C ILE A 8 -26.44 30.52 27.11
N ARG A 9 -25.55 30.67 28.09
CA ARG A 9 -24.10 30.76 27.86
C ARG A 9 -23.55 29.36 27.63
N ALA A 10 -23.23 29.03 26.38
CA ALA A 10 -22.46 27.85 26.03
C ALA A 10 -20.97 28.08 26.36
N ILE A 11 -20.45 27.40 27.38
CA ILE A 11 -19.02 27.37 27.69
C ILE A 11 -18.37 26.34 26.75
N ALA A 12 -17.66 26.82 25.74
CA ALA A 12 -16.89 25.96 24.84
C ALA A 12 -15.64 25.44 25.57
N ALA A 13 -15.65 24.16 25.95
CA ALA A 13 -14.48 23.48 26.46
C ALA A 13 -13.46 23.31 25.31
N LEU A 14 -12.34 24.04 25.37
CA LEU A 14 -11.22 23.82 24.45
C LEU A 14 -10.57 22.46 24.74
N PRO A 15 -10.46 21.55 23.75
CA PRO A 15 -9.73 20.32 23.94
C PRO A 15 -8.24 20.62 24.08
N ALA A 16 -7.66 20.19 25.19
CA ALA A 16 -6.22 20.22 25.42
C ALA A 16 -5.53 19.34 24.37
N ILE A 17 -4.87 19.97 23.41
CA ILE A 17 -4.06 19.30 22.39
C ILE A 17 -2.76 18.85 23.08
N GLY A 18 -2.79 17.65 23.66
CA GLY A 18 -1.61 17.00 24.22
C GLY A 18 -0.58 16.71 23.14
N ALA A 19 0.63 17.25 23.32
CA ALA A 19 1.80 17.02 22.48
C ALA A 19 2.17 15.53 22.45
N THR A 20 1.75 14.82 21.40
CA THR A 20 2.05 13.40 21.13
C THR A 20 3.16 13.21 20.09
N ALA A 21 3.93 14.27 19.79
CA ALA A 21 4.92 14.26 18.72
C ALA A 21 6.21 13.45 19.02
N SER A 22 6.43 13.00 20.25
CA SER A 22 7.69 12.33 20.62
C SER A 22 7.69 10.82 20.43
N GLN A 23 6.53 10.16 20.36
CA GLN A 23 6.46 8.69 20.35
C GLN A 23 6.70 8.09 18.94
N GLU A 24 6.54 8.88 17.88
CA GLU A 24 6.63 8.39 16.49
C GLU A 24 8.07 8.17 16.00
N ARG A 25 9.09 8.68 16.72
CA ARG A 25 10.51 8.55 16.33
C ARG A 25 11.22 7.31 16.88
N GLU A 26 10.75 6.71 17.98
CA GLU A 26 11.44 5.57 18.60
C GLU A 26 11.10 4.21 17.94
N GLU A 27 9.92 4.08 17.32
CA GLU A 27 9.49 2.86 16.65
C GLU A 27 10.38 2.40 15.48
N PRO A 28 10.82 3.26 14.53
CA PRO A 28 11.66 2.81 13.42
C PRO A 28 13.05 2.31 13.87
N GLN A 29 13.55 2.81 15.00
CA GLN A 29 14.87 2.46 15.51
C GLN A 29 14.91 1.03 16.08
N ARG A 30 13.84 0.58 16.75
CA ARG A 30 13.72 -0.80 17.25
C ARG A 30 13.64 -1.83 16.12
N GLY A 31 12.93 -1.50 15.05
CA GLY A 31 12.85 -2.36 13.86
C GLY A 31 14.20 -2.53 13.16
N ALA A 32 14.97 -1.44 13.05
CA ALA A 32 16.31 -1.47 12.47
C ALA A 32 17.29 -2.33 13.30
N ALA A 33 17.24 -2.22 14.63
CA ALA A 33 18.09 -3.00 15.52
C ALA A 33 17.84 -4.52 15.41
N LEU A 34 16.57 -4.94 15.35
CA LEU A 34 16.20 -6.36 15.18
C LEU A 34 16.64 -6.92 13.83
N LEU A 35 16.52 -6.13 12.76
CA LEU A 35 17.01 -6.52 11.44
C LEU A 35 18.53 -6.66 11.42
N ALA A 36 19.24 -5.71 12.01
CA ALA A 36 20.69 -5.77 12.14
C ALA A 36 21.14 -7.03 12.90
N SER A 37 20.45 -7.40 14.00
CA SER A 37 20.76 -8.63 14.72
C SER A 37 20.48 -9.89 13.89
N CYS A 38 19.41 -9.93 13.10
CA CYS A 38 19.12 -11.08 12.23
C CYS A 38 20.20 -11.25 11.16
N VAL A 39 20.61 -10.15 10.51
CA VAL A 39 21.68 -10.16 9.50
C VAL A 39 23.01 -10.59 10.12
N ALA A 40 23.34 -10.12 11.32
CA ALA A 40 24.55 -10.54 12.02
C ALA A 40 24.55 -12.04 12.35
N ILE A 41 23.43 -12.57 12.84
CA ILE A 41 23.26 -14.00 13.15
C ILE A 41 23.44 -14.85 11.87
N ASP A 42 22.77 -14.48 10.77
CA ASP A 42 22.90 -15.21 9.50
C ASP A 42 24.33 -15.12 8.92
N ALA A 43 25.01 -14.00 9.08
CA ALA A 43 26.41 -13.85 8.64
C ALA A 43 27.36 -14.74 9.45
N VAL A 44 27.16 -14.86 10.77
CA VAL A 44 27.92 -15.77 11.62
C VAL A 44 27.69 -17.23 11.21
N ALA A 45 26.43 -17.62 10.97
CA ALA A 45 26.10 -18.98 10.52
C ALA A 45 26.78 -19.32 9.20
N ALA A 46 26.76 -18.40 8.25
CA ALA A 46 27.43 -18.56 6.96
C ALA A 46 28.95 -18.60 7.09
N GLY A 47 29.52 -17.79 7.98
CA GLY A 47 30.94 -17.81 8.29
C GLY A 47 31.40 -19.16 8.84
N ILE A 48 30.63 -19.75 9.75
CA ILE A 48 30.90 -21.10 10.28
C ILE A 48 30.92 -22.13 9.15
N LEU A 49 29.96 -22.07 8.22
CA LEU A 49 29.88 -23.00 7.08
C LEU A 49 30.98 -22.79 6.03
N LEU A 50 31.40 -21.54 5.79
CA LEU A 50 32.37 -21.21 4.73
C LEU A 50 33.83 -21.37 5.17
N PHE A 51 34.15 -21.02 6.41
CA PHE A 51 35.52 -21.00 6.89
C PHE A 51 35.90 -22.28 7.64
N GLY A 52 34.93 -23.13 7.96
CA GLY A 52 35.13 -24.35 8.74
C GLY A 52 35.49 -24.02 10.18
N ALA A 53 34.57 -24.27 11.11
CA ALA A 53 34.91 -24.18 12.52
C ALA A 53 35.68 -25.45 12.92
N PRO A 54 36.52 -25.41 13.95
CA PRO A 54 37.12 -26.62 14.53
C PRO A 54 36.07 -27.42 15.34
N LEU A 55 34.86 -27.54 14.82
CA LEU A 55 33.74 -28.27 15.41
C LEU A 55 33.60 -29.60 14.69
N SER A 56 32.98 -30.58 15.35
CA SER A 56 32.63 -31.83 14.66
C SER A 56 31.61 -31.52 13.54
N PRO A 57 31.66 -32.22 12.40
CA PRO A 57 30.79 -31.92 11.24
C PRO A 57 29.29 -31.92 11.59
N LEU A 58 28.91 -32.73 12.58
CA LEU A 58 27.55 -32.83 13.12
C LEU A 58 27.16 -31.58 13.94
N LEU A 59 28.10 -31.01 14.69
CA LEU A 59 27.90 -29.78 15.45
C LEU A 59 27.87 -28.53 14.54
N GLU A 60 28.61 -28.53 13.44
CA GLU A 60 28.59 -27.42 12.47
C GLU A 60 27.22 -27.27 11.80
N GLY A 61 26.68 -28.38 11.28
CA GLY A 61 25.37 -28.37 10.63
C GLY A 61 24.23 -28.01 11.59
N SER A 62 24.27 -28.52 12.82
CA SER A 62 23.24 -28.21 13.83
C SER A 62 23.33 -26.76 14.33
N ALA A 63 24.54 -26.23 14.54
CA ALA A 63 24.73 -24.82 14.91
C ALA A 63 24.19 -23.88 13.82
N ALA A 64 24.53 -24.14 12.55
CA ALA A 64 24.03 -23.35 11.43
C ALA A 64 22.49 -23.40 11.32
N ALA A 65 21.90 -24.59 11.48
CA ALA A 65 20.44 -24.75 11.45
C ALA A 65 19.74 -24.01 12.61
N VAL A 66 20.30 -24.08 13.82
CA VAL A 66 19.75 -23.39 15.00
C VAL A 66 19.85 -21.87 14.83
N LEU A 67 20.99 -21.35 14.35
CA LEU A 67 21.12 -19.91 14.08
C LEU A 67 20.11 -19.45 13.03
N HIS A 68 19.95 -20.21 11.93
CA HIS A 68 19.02 -19.86 10.86
C HIS A 68 17.55 -19.92 11.32
N ALA A 69 17.18 -20.96 12.08
CA ALA A 69 15.85 -21.07 12.68
C ALA A 69 15.57 -19.91 13.66
N THR A 70 16.58 -19.50 14.43
CA THR A 70 16.47 -18.36 15.35
C THR A 70 16.25 -17.05 14.59
N ALA A 71 16.94 -16.82 13.47
CA ALA A 71 16.73 -15.66 12.61
C ALA A 71 15.30 -15.62 12.03
N VAL A 72 14.79 -16.76 11.55
CA VAL A 72 13.41 -16.87 11.04
C VAL A 72 12.37 -16.63 12.13
N LEU A 73 12.60 -17.14 13.34
CA LEU A 73 11.70 -16.97 14.49
C LEU A 73 11.63 -15.50 14.91
N LEU A 74 12.77 -14.82 15.02
CA LEU A 74 12.85 -13.39 15.34
C LEU A 74 12.12 -12.54 14.31
N LEU A 75 12.26 -12.87 13.02
CA LEU A 75 11.58 -12.15 11.95
C LEU A 75 10.05 -12.33 12.00
N SER A 76 9.59 -13.54 12.35
CA SER A 76 8.16 -13.87 12.46
C SER A 76 7.48 -13.17 13.63
N GLY A 77 8.22 -12.96 14.72
CA GLY A 77 7.77 -12.29 15.93
C GLY A 77 7.59 -10.77 15.81
N MET A 78 8.06 -10.14 14.73
CA MET A 78 7.99 -8.68 14.58
C MET A 78 6.53 -8.20 14.49
N PRO A 79 5.99 -7.45 15.49
CA PRO A 79 4.56 -7.15 15.58
C PRO A 79 4.04 -6.18 14.51
N TYR A 80 4.93 -5.53 13.75
CA TYR A 80 4.59 -4.41 12.86
C TYR A 80 4.44 -4.76 11.38
N ALA A 81 4.89 -5.94 10.94
CA ALA A 81 4.75 -6.35 9.54
C ALA A 81 3.33 -6.89 9.25
N ARG A 82 2.75 -6.51 8.09
CA ARG A 82 1.51 -7.12 7.59
C ARG A 82 1.72 -8.64 7.43
N PRO A 83 0.72 -9.49 7.73
CA PRO A 83 0.87 -10.95 7.70
C PRO A 83 1.48 -11.47 6.40
N SER A 84 1.00 -10.98 5.25
CA SER A 84 1.51 -11.38 3.93
C SER A 84 3.00 -11.10 3.73
N ARG A 85 3.51 -10.00 4.30
CA ARG A 85 4.93 -9.64 4.21
C ARG A 85 5.80 -10.50 5.12
N ARG A 86 5.28 -10.92 6.28
CA ARG A 86 5.99 -11.84 7.16
C ARG A 86 6.23 -13.17 6.46
N TRP A 87 5.19 -13.72 5.83
CA TRP A 87 5.30 -14.95 5.05
C TRP A 87 6.29 -14.84 3.89
N LEU A 88 6.26 -13.71 3.15
CA LEU A 88 7.20 -13.49 2.05
C LEU A 88 8.65 -13.35 2.53
N CYS A 89 8.91 -12.63 3.63
CA CYS A 89 10.26 -12.51 4.17
C CYS A 89 10.75 -13.83 4.79
N ALA A 90 9.86 -14.59 5.45
CA ALA A 90 10.19 -15.91 5.97
C ALA A 90 10.51 -16.89 4.83
N ALA A 91 9.73 -16.88 3.74
CA ALA A 91 10.01 -17.67 2.56
C ALA A 91 11.35 -17.28 1.92
N ALA A 92 11.65 -15.98 1.80
CA ALA A 92 12.92 -15.51 1.27
C ALA A 92 14.11 -16.00 2.12
N LEU A 93 14.02 -15.90 3.44
CA LEU A 93 15.04 -16.41 4.37
C LEU A 93 15.25 -17.92 4.22
N LEU A 94 14.16 -18.70 4.13
CA LEU A 94 14.22 -20.16 3.98
C LEU A 94 14.82 -20.61 2.65
N THR A 95 14.60 -19.86 1.56
CA THR A 95 15.04 -20.28 0.22
C THR A 95 16.53 -20.13 -0.02
N VAL A 96 17.17 -19.08 0.52
CA VAL A 96 18.58 -18.80 0.27
C VAL A 96 19.21 -18.19 1.52
N PRO A 97 20.04 -18.94 2.27
CA PRO A 97 20.80 -18.40 3.38
C PRO A 97 21.60 -17.17 2.93
N CYS A 98 21.71 -16.16 3.80
CA CYS A 98 22.35 -14.85 3.53
C CYS A 98 21.63 -13.94 2.52
N VAL A 99 21.32 -14.44 1.32
CA VAL A 99 20.66 -13.63 0.27
C VAL A 99 19.23 -13.31 0.68
N GLY A 100 18.53 -14.26 1.32
CA GLY A 100 17.19 -14.08 1.85
C GLY A 100 17.10 -12.95 2.88
N ALA A 101 18.13 -12.79 3.72
CA ALA A 101 18.19 -11.70 4.71
C ALA A 101 18.36 -10.34 4.05
N ALA A 102 19.22 -10.24 3.04
CA ALA A 102 19.41 -9.02 2.25
C ALA A 102 18.11 -8.64 1.50
N VAL A 103 17.42 -9.62 0.91
CA VAL A 103 16.13 -9.42 0.23
C VAL A 103 15.04 -8.99 1.22
N ALA A 104 14.96 -9.63 2.39
CA ALA A 104 14.00 -9.26 3.44
C ALA A 104 14.27 -7.84 3.96
N ALA A 105 15.52 -7.49 4.23
CA ALA A 105 15.93 -6.14 4.61
C ALA A 105 15.55 -5.13 3.52
N ALA A 106 15.92 -5.40 2.26
CA ALA A 106 15.56 -4.56 1.13
C ALA A 106 14.04 -4.39 1.02
N ALA A 107 13.24 -5.45 1.14
CA ALA A 107 11.78 -5.38 1.10
C ALA A 107 11.21 -4.50 2.23
N ILE A 108 11.81 -4.53 3.42
CA ILE A 108 11.39 -3.71 4.55
C ILE A 108 11.80 -2.23 4.34
N PHE A 109 13.03 -1.96 3.88
CA PHE A 109 13.55 -0.60 3.72
C PHE A 109 13.04 0.12 2.46
N THR A 110 12.79 -0.60 1.36
CA THR A 110 12.27 -0.03 0.10
C THR A 110 10.79 0.33 0.18
N SER A 111 10.09 -0.15 1.21
CA SER A 111 8.67 0.07 1.42
C SER A 111 8.25 1.51 1.76
N GLY A 112 9.20 2.45 1.81
CA GLY A 112 8.93 3.88 1.98
C GLY A 112 8.89 4.69 0.68
N ARG A 113 9.29 4.13 -0.48
CA ARG A 113 9.44 4.90 -1.73
C ARG A 113 8.47 4.51 -2.85
N GLY A 114 7.73 3.42 -2.70
CA GLY A 114 6.62 3.10 -3.57
C GLY A 114 5.37 3.84 -3.11
N THR A 115 4.91 4.79 -3.91
CA THR A 115 3.68 5.58 -3.78
C THR A 115 2.41 4.71 -3.89
N THR A 116 2.32 3.63 -3.11
CA THR A 116 1.04 2.96 -2.84
C THR A 116 0.24 3.80 -1.84
N THR A 117 -0.14 5.01 -2.23
CA THR A 117 -1.15 5.83 -1.54
C THR A 117 -2.54 5.17 -1.56
N ALA A 118 -2.71 4.05 -2.26
CA ALA A 118 -3.97 3.30 -2.31
C ALA A 118 -4.38 2.58 -1.01
N GLY A 119 -3.49 2.43 -0.02
CA GLY A 119 -3.67 1.32 0.93
C GLY A 119 -3.89 1.60 2.41
N ARG A 120 -3.64 2.82 2.94
CA ARG A 120 -3.49 2.92 4.42
C ARG A 120 -3.70 4.29 5.05
N ARG A 121 -4.91 4.88 4.96
CA ARG A 121 -5.39 5.80 6.02
C ARG A 121 -6.90 6.06 6.04
N ARG A 122 -7.72 5.00 6.14
CA ARG A 122 -9.04 5.15 6.82
C ARG A 122 -8.83 5.15 8.34
N LYS A 123 -8.11 6.14 8.87
CA LYS A 123 -8.49 6.68 10.19
C LYS A 123 -9.80 7.40 9.93
N ALA A 124 -10.81 7.17 10.77
CA ALA A 124 -12.10 7.82 10.69
C ALA A 124 -11.96 9.35 10.82
N ARG A 125 -11.52 10.03 9.77
CA ARG A 125 -11.96 11.40 9.52
C ARG A 125 -13.47 11.25 9.43
N ARG A 126 -14.20 11.89 10.35
CA ARG A 126 -15.62 12.16 10.19
C ARG A 126 -15.79 12.61 8.75
N ARG A 127 -16.36 11.74 7.90
CA ARG A 127 -16.83 12.14 6.58
C ARG A 127 -17.77 13.29 6.89
N PRO A 128 -17.54 14.51 6.36
CA PRO A 128 -18.67 15.40 6.14
C PRO A 128 -19.70 14.53 5.42
N GLU A 129 -20.91 14.42 5.96
CA GLU A 129 -21.98 13.67 5.30
C GLU A 129 -22.08 14.25 3.88
N LEU A 130 -21.53 13.51 2.91
CA LEU A 130 -21.65 13.84 1.50
C LEU A 130 -23.14 13.65 1.23
N THR A 131 -23.87 14.75 1.31
CA THR A 131 -25.27 14.78 0.95
C THR A 131 -25.38 14.34 -0.50
N VAL A 132 -26.41 13.57 -0.81
CA VAL A 132 -26.68 13.10 -2.18
C VAL A 132 -26.66 14.26 -3.17
N ALA A 133 -27.13 15.45 -2.75
CA ALA A 133 -27.06 16.69 -3.51
C ALA A 133 -25.63 17.19 -3.80
N ALA A 134 -24.66 17.00 -2.89
CA ALA A 134 -23.26 17.34 -3.14
C ALA A 134 -22.60 16.36 -4.12
N MET A 135 -22.97 15.07 -4.07
CA MET A 135 -22.51 14.08 -5.04
C MET A 135 -23.12 14.32 -6.43
N GLU A 136 -24.39 14.73 -6.52
CA GLU A 136 -25.02 15.11 -7.79
C GLU A 136 -24.36 16.35 -8.39
N ARG A 137 -24.10 17.40 -7.59
CA ARG A 137 -23.39 18.59 -8.08
C ARG A 137 -21.97 18.31 -8.55
N LEU A 138 -21.25 17.39 -7.91
CA LEU A 138 -19.91 16.98 -8.34
C LEU A 138 -19.94 16.12 -9.61
N ARG A 139 -20.97 15.30 -9.74
CA ARG A 139 -21.20 14.44 -10.91
C ARG A 139 -21.62 15.25 -12.13
N ASP A 140 -22.28 16.38 -11.91
CA ASP A 140 -22.70 17.30 -12.97
C ASP A 140 -21.60 18.32 -13.37
N SER A 141 -20.56 18.51 -12.54
CA SER A 141 -19.62 19.64 -12.75
C SER A 141 -18.39 19.35 -13.60
N LEU A 142 -18.08 18.09 -13.93
CA LEU A 142 -16.92 17.78 -14.79
C LEU A 142 -17.29 16.75 -15.84
N SER A 143 -17.23 17.16 -17.11
CA SER A 143 -17.29 16.22 -18.22
C SER A 143 -16.19 15.17 -18.05
N PRO A 144 -16.43 13.87 -18.33
CA PRO A 144 -15.38 12.85 -18.32
C PRO A 144 -14.16 13.24 -19.17
N TYR A 145 -14.37 14.08 -20.18
CA TYR A 145 -13.31 14.67 -20.98
C TYR A 145 -12.40 15.60 -20.15
N ASP A 146 -12.96 16.54 -19.41
CA ASP A 146 -12.20 17.51 -18.60
C ASP A 146 -11.45 16.81 -17.47
N ALA A 147 -12.05 15.77 -16.88
CA ALA A 147 -11.43 14.95 -15.85
C ALA A 147 -10.23 14.13 -16.37
N LEU A 148 -10.23 13.71 -17.63
CA LEU A 148 -9.08 13.02 -18.23
C LEU A 148 -7.96 13.99 -18.61
N ASP A 149 -8.30 15.20 -19.08
CA ASP A 149 -7.33 16.18 -19.57
C ASP A 149 -6.64 16.93 -18.41
N SER A 150 -7.45 17.43 -17.47
CA SER A 150 -6.99 18.37 -16.44
C SER A 150 -7.14 17.85 -15.00
N GLY A 151 -7.77 16.69 -14.82
CA GLY A 151 -8.00 16.13 -13.50
C GLY A 151 -6.73 15.57 -12.85
N ASP A 152 -6.77 15.47 -11.52
CA ASP A 152 -5.75 14.73 -10.77
C ASP A 152 -5.82 13.21 -11.04
N ASP A 153 -4.82 12.46 -10.56
CA ASP A 153 -4.76 11.00 -10.78
C ASP A 153 -6.01 10.25 -10.28
N GLU A 154 -6.66 10.73 -9.22
CA GLU A 154 -7.86 10.10 -8.67
C GLU A 154 -9.07 10.36 -9.57
N GLN A 155 -9.23 11.61 -10.04
CA GLN A 155 -10.25 12.02 -11.00
C GLN A 155 -10.10 11.30 -12.34
N ARG A 156 -8.87 11.17 -12.86
CA ARG A 156 -8.57 10.42 -14.09
C ARG A 156 -8.97 8.95 -13.96
N ARG A 157 -8.60 8.30 -12.85
CA ARG A 157 -9.00 6.91 -12.58
C ARG A 157 -10.51 6.75 -12.44
N ALA A 158 -11.18 7.69 -11.78
CA ALA A 158 -12.64 7.69 -11.66
C ALA A 158 -13.32 7.86 -13.03
N ALA A 159 -12.79 8.73 -13.89
CA ALA A 159 -13.26 8.92 -15.25
C ALA A 159 -13.07 7.65 -16.09
N LEU A 160 -11.88 7.04 -16.07
CA LEU A 160 -11.62 5.76 -16.76
C LEU A 160 -12.55 4.64 -16.30
N SER A 161 -12.78 4.50 -14.99
CA SER A 161 -13.71 3.51 -14.44
C SER A 161 -15.15 3.75 -14.91
N THR A 162 -15.57 5.01 -14.96
CA THR A 162 -16.90 5.39 -15.46
C THR A 162 -17.06 5.08 -16.95
N LEU A 163 -16.05 5.41 -17.77
CA LEU A 163 -16.04 5.11 -19.20
C LEU A 163 -16.01 3.59 -19.47
N SER A 164 -15.23 2.84 -18.69
CA SER A 164 -15.16 1.36 -18.76
C SER A 164 -16.53 0.71 -18.57
N ARG A 165 -17.27 1.15 -17.55
CA ARG A 165 -18.62 0.62 -17.26
C ARG A 165 -19.63 0.95 -18.36
N ARG A 166 -19.50 2.13 -18.96
CA ARG A 166 -20.46 2.63 -19.94
C ARG A 166 -20.34 1.91 -21.27
N GLY A 167 -19.12 1.67 -21.75
CA GLY A 167 -18.82 0.82 -22.92
C GLY A 167 -19.47 1.25 -24.25
N ASP A 168 -20.16 2.38 -24.31
CA ASP A 168 -20.81 2.86 -25.52
C ASP A 168 -19.80 3.48 -26.50
N ARG A 169 -20.26 3.74 -27.74
CA ARG A 169 -19.41 4.29 -28.81
C ARG A 169 -18.75 5.61 -28.42
N GLY A 170 -19.42 6.44 -27.63
CA GLY A 170 -18.88 7.72 -27.14
C GLY A 170 -17.76 7.51 -26.12
N ALA A 171 -17.97 6.61 -25.16
CA ALA A 171 -16.96 6.26 -24.17
C ALA A 171 -15.71 5.64 -24.82
N ILE A 172 -15.90 4.74 -25.79
CA ILE A 172 -14.81 4.13 -26.56
C ILE A 172 -14.02 5.21 -27.34
N ALA A 173 -14.70 6.18 -27.95
CA ALA A 173 -14.03 7.27 -28.66
C ALA A 173 -13.16 8.13 -27.73
N LEU A 174 -13.65 8.45 -26.52
CA LEU A 174 -12.88 9.19 -25.52
C LEU A 174 -11.66 8.38 -25.03
N LEU A 175 -11.83 7.08 -24.79
CA LEU A 175 -10.74 6.19 -24.38
C LEU A 175 -9.67 6.07 -25.47
N ARG A 176 -10.05 5.93 -26.74
CA ARG A 176 -9.09 5.90 -27.88
C ARG A 176 -8.31 7.20 -28.00
N ARG A 177 -8.98 8.34 -27.79
CA ARG A 177 -8.32 9.65 -27.75
C ARG A 177 -7.32 9.74 -26.60
N ALA A 178 -7.70 9.30 -25.39
CA ALA A 178 -6.81 9.28 -24.23
C ALA A 178 -5.60 8.33 -24.43
N ALA A 179 -5.83 7.16 -25.03
CA ALA A 179 -4.77 6.20 -25.39
C ALA A 179 -3.76 6.75 -26.42
N SER A 180 -4.16 7.76 -27.21
CA SER A 180 -3.30 8.45 -28.18
C SER A 180 -2.71 9.76 -27.62
N GLY A 181 -2.91 10.03 -26.32
CA GLY A 181 -2.49 11.26 -25.66
C GLY A 181 -0.98 11.35 -25.41
N ARG A 182 -0.52 12.51 -24.93
CA ARG A 182 0.89 12.76 -24.59
C ARG A 182 1.32 12.20 -23.23
N ASP A 183 0.36 11.96 -22.33
CA ASP A 183 0.62 11.42 -20.99
C ASP A 183 0.72 9.88 -21.09
N PRO A 184 1.92 9.29 -20.90
CA PRO A 184 2.14 7.87 -21.10
C PRO A 184 1.39 6.99 -20.09
N ASP A 185 1.23 7.46 -18.85
CA ASP A 185 0.55 6.69 -17.79
C ASP A 185 -0.96 6.64 -18.03
N LEU A 186 -1.53 7.77 -18.45
CA LEU A 186 -2.93 7.84 -18.85
C LEU A 186 -3.18 7.03 -20.13
N ALA A 187 -2.28 7.12 -21.11
CA ALA A 187 -2.40 6.40 -22.37
C ALA A 187 -2.41 4.88 -22.16
N LEU A 188 -1.47 4.37 -21.35
CA LEU A 188 -1.42 2.95 -20.97
C LEU A 188 -2.70 2.52 -20.25
N SER A 189 -3.14 3.32 -19.27
CA SER A 189 -4.35 3.01 -18.50
C SER A 189 -5.60 2.95 -19.39
N ALA A 190 -5.72 3.88 -20.35
CA ALA A 190 -6.83 3.90 -21.31
C ALA A 190 -6.79 2.71 -22.28
N ALA A 191 -5.60 2.29 -22.73
CA ALA A 191 -5.43 1.12 -23.59
C ALA A 191 -5.86 -0.18 -22.89
N LEU A 192 -5.49 -0.36 -21.62
CA LEU A 192 -5.93 -1.52 -20.82
C LEU A 192 -7.46 -1.55 -20.63
N VAL A 193 -8.08 -0.39 -20.43
CA VAL A 193 -9.55 -0.31 -20.34
C VAL A 193 -10.22 -0.66 -21.67
N LEU A 194 -9.65 -0.25 -22.81
CA LEU A 194 -10.17 -0.62 -24.12
C LEU A 194 -10.10 -2.14 -24.36
N ASP A 195 -9.01 -2.77 -23.95
CA ASP A 195 -8.82 -4.22 -24.02
C ASP A 195 -9.88 -4.96 -23.19
N GLU A 196 -10.08 -4.54 -21.93
CA GLU A 196 -11.10 -5.09 -21.03
C GLU A 196 -12.54 -4.97 -21.61
N ILE A 197 -12.86 -3.83 -22.24
CA ILE A 197 -14.15 -3.64 -22.91
C ILE A 197 -14.28 -4.62 -24.09
N GLY A 198 -13.21 -4.79 -24.88
CA GLY A 198 -13.15 -5.73 -26.00
C GLY A 198 -13.43 -7.16 -25.55
N GLU A 199 -12.71 -7.65 -24.54
CA GLU A 199 -12.95 -8.98 -23.99
C GLU A 199 -14.39 -9.18 -23.48
N ARG A 200 -14.98 -8.15 -22.85
CA ARG A 200 -16.38 -8.21 -22.40
C ARG A 200 -17.36 -8.29 -23.57
N ALA A 201 -17.12 -7.53 -24.64
CA ALA A 201 -17.95 -7.58 -25.84
C ALA A 201 -17.87 -8.95 -26.54
N GLU A 202 -16.69 -9.56 -26.61
CA GLU A 202 -16.50 -10.91 -27.15
C GLU A 202 -17.24 -11.97 -26.34
N ARG A 203 -17.14 -11.91 -25.00
CA ARG A 203 -17.89 -12.82 -24.11
C ARG A 203 -19.40 -12.68 -24.28
N GLN A 204 -19.90 -11.47 -24.53
CA GLN A 204 -21.32 -11.23 -24.78
C GLN A 204 -21.78 -11.74 -26.15
N ALA A 205 -20.93 -11.64 -27.18
CA ALA A 205 -21.24 -12.15 -28.51
C ALA A 205 -21.22 -13.69 -28.60
N GLY A 206 -20.46 -14.35 -27.71
CA GLY A 206 -20.36 -15.81 -27.64
C GLY A 206 -21.43 -16.51 -26.79
N GLN A 207 -22.38 -15.77 -26.20
CA GLN A 207 -23.51 -16.36 -25.46
C GLN A 207 -24.70 -16.53 -26.44
N PRO A 208 -25.03 -17.78 -26.85
CA PRO A 208 -26.15 -18.06 -27.74
C PRO A 208 -27.52 -17.87 -27.07
#